data_AF-A0ABD6BEG7-F1
#
_entry.id   AF-A0ABD6BEG7-F1
#
_cell.length_a   1.000
_cell.length_b   1.000
_cell.length_c   1.000
_cell.angle_alpha   90.00
_cell.angle_beta   90.00
_cell.angle_gamma   90.00
#
_symmetry.space_group_name_H-M   'P 1'
#
loop_
_entity.id
_entity.type
_entity.pdbx_description
1 polymer ?
#
loop_
_entity_poly.entity_id
_entity_poly.type
_entity_poly.pdbx_seq_one_letter_code
_entity_poly.pdbx_strand_id
1 'polypeptide(L)'
;MDGERDRFNGDTKVLHQRAVRTPLPDRAAERVFHENMMIVADAQERKAELLADSEVPLPVAYEQELDAIAESFKQRLRRIAGDGYEEIAMAYFRGERDDRLGELAAYYFEGLWRIQQRATITDMMFSPVILRYPDSFTVNIRFTPGYTTTESIYYESPEHCTEELADEYATTYYEESRYSQQQAAAYLREAAQTIREQFPDPDDTSFDERKYGGIVSAGGRRGSVFTSMLEPLEPDPNRFSEPVDEPTLVEAGPEAKRTERELLRNDAIVL
;
A
#
# COMPACT_ATOMS: atom_id res chain seq x y z
N MET A 1 25.02 12.60 30.08
CA MET A 1 23.71 11.94 30.26
C MET A 1 23.17 11.73 28.86
N ASP A 2 23.62 10.65 28.23
CA ASP A 2 23.16 10.22 26.91
C ASP A 2 21.79 9.58 27.09
N GLY A 3 20.76 10.21 26.54
CA GLY A 3 19.46 9.59 26.41
C GLY A 3 19.53 8.55 25.30
N GLU A 4 19.52 7.27 25.67
CA GLU A 4 19.15 6.19 24.77
C GLU A 4 17.78 6.52 24.16
N ARG A 5 17.79 7.05 22.94
CA ARG A 5 16.64 6.95 22.04
C ARG A 5 16.52 5.47 21.71
N ASP A 6 15.69 4.79 22.48
CA ASP A 6 15.21 3.45 22.20
C ASP A 6 14.74 3.43 20.73
N ARG A 7 15.53 2.77 19.87
CA ARG A 7 15.19 2.64 18.45
C ARG A 7 13.97 1.74 18.41
N PHE A 8 12.80 2.33 18.20
CA PHE A 8 11.56 1.61 17.96
C PHE A 8 11.79 0.55 16.88
N ASN A 9 11.74 -0.72 17.29
CA ASN A 9 11.69 -1.88 16.40
C ASN A 9 10.22 -2.28 16.36
N GLY A 10 9.49 -1.87 15.33
CA GLY A 10 8.03 -1.92 15.28
C GLY A 10 7.38 -3.25 15.67
N ASP A 11 6.11 -3.21 16.09
CA ASP A 11 5.35 -4.39 16.51
C ASP A 11 4.46 -4.90 15.38
N THR A 12 5.00 -5.87 14.62
CA THR A 12 4.28 -6.57 13.53
C THR A 12 2.93 -7.13 13.97
N LYS A 13 2.76 -7.48 15.25
CA LYS A 13 1.53 -8.12 15.74
C LYS A 13 0.30 -7.24 15.57
N VAL A 14 0.46 -5.93 15.53
CA VAL A 14 -0.66 -4.99 15.32
C VAL A 14 -1.21 -5.10 13.90
N LEU A 15 -0.35 -5.40 12.91
CA LEU A 15 -0.75 -5.56 11.52
C LEU A 15 -1.23 -6.99 11.20
N HIS A 16 -0.60 -7.99 11.83
CA HIS A 16 -0.79 -9.40 11.50
C HIS A 16 -2.27 -9.83 11.51
N GLN A 17 -2.79 -10.17 10.32
CA GLN A 17 -4.17 -10.61 10.09
C GLN A 17 -5.25 -9.64 10.59
N ARG A 18 -4.94 -8.34 10.60
CA ARG A 18 -5.87 -7.27 11.01
C ARG A 18 -6.17 -6.31 9.87
N ALA A 19 -7.35 -5.72 9.90
CA ALA A 19 -7.76 -4.66 8.99
C ALA A 19 -8.48 -3.57 9.78
N VAL A 20 -8.42 -2.33 9.31
CA VAL A 20 -9.25 -1.25 9.86
C VAL A 20 -10.52 -1.12 9.03
N ARG A 21 -11.68 -1.37 9.64
CA ARG A 21 -12.99 -1.07 9.06
C ARG A 21 -13.34 0.38 9.41
N THR A 22 -13.58 1.20 8.40
CA THR A 22 -13.91 2.63 8.52
C THR A 22 -15.33 2.87 8.01
N PRO A 23 -16.19 3.57 8.75
CA PRO A 23 -17.57 3.85 8.33
C PRO A 23 -17.64 4.81 7.14
N LEU A 24 -18.68 4.65 6.32
CA LEU A 24 -19.11 5.56 5.25
C LEU A 24 -20.57 5.98 5.54
N PRO A 25 -20.82 6.77 6.60
CA PRO A 25 -22.17 7.05 7.09
C PRO A 25 -22.99 7.93 6.14
N ASP A 26 -22.33 8.69 5.28
CA ASP A 26 -22.97 9.62 4.36
C ASP A 26 -22.13 9.83 3.09
N ARG A 27 -22.72 10.58 2.15
CA ARG A 27 -22.10 10.90 0.86
C ARG A 27 -20.82 11.74 0.99
N ALA A 28 -20.66 12.52 2.06
CA ALA A 28 -19.43 13.28 2.28
C ALA A 28 -18.28 12.35 2.67
N ALA A 29 -18.54 11.36 3.52
CA ALA A 29 -17.57 10.31 3.84
C ALA A 29 -17.22 9.48 2.61
N GLU A 30 -18.20 9.16 1.75
CA GLU A 30 -17.94 8.49 0.48
C GLU A 30 -17.02 9.31 -0.45
N ARG A 31 -17.23 10.63 -0.57
CA ARG A 31 -16.34 11.51 -1.36
C ARG A 31 -14.92 11.50 -0.83
N VAL A 32 -14.75 11.63 0.49
CA VAL A 32 -13.43 11.62 1.11
C VAL A 32 -12.71 10.28 0.86
N PHE A 33 -13.45 9.17 0.86
CA PHE A 33 -12.88 7.87 0.48
C PHE A 33 -12.51 7.80 -1.00
N HIS A 34 -13.39 8.26 -1.91
CA HIS A 34 -13.10 8.35 -3.33
C HIS A 34 -11.87 9.20 -3.62
N GLU A 35 -11.79 10.41 -3.06
CA GLU A 35 -10.62 11.31 -3.18
C GLU A 35 -9.33 10.64 -2.72
N ASN A 36 -9.38 9.86 -1.63
CA ASN A 36 -8.23 9.11 -1.16
C ASN A 36 -7.80 8.03 -2.17
N MET A 37 -8.76 7.36 -2.81
CA MET A 37 -8.46 6.38 -3.86
C MET A 37 -7.97 7.04 -5.15
N MET A 38 -8.42 8.25 -5.47
CA MET A 38 -7.87 9.03 -6.59
C MET A 38 -6.41 9.41 -6.35
N ILE A 39 -6.03 9.79 -5.13
CA ILE A 39 -4.62 10.03 -4.79
C ILE A 39 -3.76 8.77 -5.06
N VAL A 40 -4.28 7.58 -4.74
CA VAL A 40 -3.57 6.31 -5.02
C VAL A 40 -3.48 6.06 -6.52
N ALA A 41 -4.56 6.27 -7.28
CA ALA A 41 -4.57 6.12 -8.73
C ALA A 41 -3.60 7.10 -9.42
N ASP A 42 -3.62 8.37 -9.01
CA ASP A 42 -2.77 9.42 -9.55
C ASP A 42 -1.29 9.15 -9.22
N ALA A 43 -0.98 8.56 -8.06
CA ALA A 43 0.38 8.12 -7.75
C ALA A 43 0.88 7.01 -8.69
N GLN A 44 0.00 6.05 -9.05
CA GLN A 44 0.34 5.01 -10.04
C GLN A 44 0.56 5.60 -11.44
N GLU A 45 -0.31 6.51 -11.87
CA GLU A 45 -0.19 7.19 -13.16
C GLU A 45 1.06 8.07 -13.20
N ARG A 46 1.36 8.80 -12.12
CA ARG A 46 2.57 9.61 -12.02
C ARG A 46 3.83 8.76 -12.10
N LYS A 47 3.86 7.62 -11.42
CA LYS A 47 4.97 6.65 -11.52
C LYS A 47 5.10 6.13 -12.95
N ALA A 48 3.99 5.85 -13.63
CA ALA A 48 4.01 5.43 -15.03
C ALA A 48 4.59 6.50 -15.97
N GLU A 49 4.26 7.78 -15.77
CA GLU A 49 4.86 8.89 -16.51
C GLU A 49 6.37 8.93 -16.33
N LEU A 50 6.83 8.83 -15.08
CA LEU A 50 8.25 8.90 -14.75
C LEU A 50 9.03 7.69 -15.29
N LEU A 51 8.46 6.48 -15.27
CA LEU A 51 9.08 5.29 -15.86
C LEU A 51 9.11 5.31 -17.40
N ALA A 52 8.20 6.06 -18.03
CA ALA A 52 8.20 6.24 -19.48
C ALA A 52 9.21 7.31 -19.93
N ASP A 53 9.61 8.21 -19.05
CA ASP A 53 10.61 9.24 -19.31
C ASP A 53 12.03 8.69 -19.05
N SER A 54 12.80 8.56 -20.11
CA SER A 54 14.15 8.02 -20.02
C SER A 54 15.18 8.90 -19.35
N GLU A 55 14.87 10.19 -19.19
CA GLU A 55 15.74 11.14 -18.52
C GLU A 55 15.54 11.12 -17.00
N VAL A 56 14.49 10.44 -16.52
CA VAL A 56 14.19 10.30 -15.10
C VAL A 56 14.76 8.98 -14.57
N PRO A 57 15.69 9.01 -13.60
CA PRO A 57 16.14 7.79 -12.95
C PRO A 57 15.00 7.11 -12.20
N LEU A 58 14.89 5.78 -12.34
CA LEU A 58 13.91 4.96 -11.61
C LEU A 58 13.88 5.23 -10.08
N PRO A 59 15.01 5.40 -9.37
CA PRO A 59 14.99 5.72 -7.94
C PRO A 59 14.09 6.93 -7.61
N VAL A 60 14.09 7.96 -8.45
CA VAL A 60 13.27 9.16 -8.26
C VAL A 60 11.79 8.85 -8.41
N ALA A 61 11.41 8.02 -9.39
CA ALA A 61 10.03 7.57 -9.57
C ALA A 61 9.54 6.75 -8.38
N TYR A 62 10.42 5.91 -7.82
CA TYR A 62 10.11 5.06 -6.67
C TYR A 62 9.98 5.86 -5.37
N GLU A 63 10.88 6.81 -5.11
CA GLU A 63 10.82 7.69 -3.93
C GLU A 63 9.53 8.53 -3.91
N GLN A 64 9.14 9.09 -5.06
CA GLN A 64 7.90 9.87 -5.16
C GLN A 64 6.64 9.04 -4.86
N GLU A 65 6.58 7.79 -5.31
CA GLU A 65 5.48 6.88 -4.96
C GLU A 65 5.44 6.62 -3.45
N LEU A 66 6.59 6.33 -2.83
CA LEU A 66 6.67 6.07 -1.39
C LEU A 66 6.24 7.30 -0.56
N ASP A 67 6.64 8.50 -0.97
CA ASP A 67 6.25 9.74 -0.32
C ASP A 67 4.73 9.98 -0.39
N ALA A 68 4.12 9.72 -1.55
CA ALA A 68 2.66 9.83 -1.72
C ALA A 68 1.90 8.85 -0.81
N ILE A 69 2.34 7.58 -0.76
CA ILE A 69 1.74 6.57 0.13
C ILE A 69 1.94 6.98 1.59
N ALA A 70 3.14 7.40 1.98
CA ALA A 70 3.44 7.83 3.35
C ALA A 70 2.58 9.03 3.78
N GLU A 71 2.38 10.01 2.91
CA GLU A 71 1.50 11.15 3.22
C GLU A 71 0.05 10.73 3.39
N SER A 72 -0.45 9.77 2.58
CA SER A 72 -1.81 9.24 2.75
C SER A 72 -2.03 8.60 4.13
N PHE A 73 -1.00 7.93 4.66
CA PHE A 73 -1.03 7.34 6.00
C PHE A 73 -0.98 8.41 7.09
N LYS A 74 -0.13 9.43 6.94
CA LYS A 74 -0.06 10.57 7.87
C LYS A 74 -1.38 11.34 7.94
N GLN A 75 -2.01 11.59 6.80
CA GLN A 75 -3.32 12.25 6.76
C GLN A 75 -4.38 11.43 7.50
N ARG A 76 -4.38 10.10 7.31
CA ARG A 76 -5.29 9.20 8.02
C ARG A 76 -5.03 9.16 9.53
N LEU A 77 -3.77 9.09 9.94
CA LEU A 77 -3.35 9.18 11.35
C LEU A 77 -3.84 10.49 12.00
N ARG A 78 -3.62 11.63 11.33
CA ARG A 78 -4.10 12.93 11.80
C ARG A 78 -5.63 12.98 11.94
N ARG A 79 -6.38 12.37 11.01
CA ARG A 79 -7.85 12.30 11.10
C ARG A 79 -8.34 11.44 12.25
N ILE A 80 -7.63 10.35 12.57
CA ILE A 80 -8.02 9.42 13.64
C ILE A 80 -7.60 9.96 15.01
N ALA A 81 -6.35 10.38 15.16
CA ALA A 81 -5.70 10.62 16.44
C ALA A 81 -5.18 12.06 16.63
N GLY A 82 -5.43 12.96 15.67
CA GLY A 82 -4.91 14.33 15.71
C GLY A 82 -3.40 14.38 15.48
N ASP A 83 -2.80 15.56 15.64
CA ASP A 83 -1.35 15.75 15.42
C ASP A 83 -0.46 14.99 16.41
N GLY A 84 -1.00 14.60 17.57
CA GLY A 84 -0.34 13.78 18.59
C GLY A 84 -0.37 12.27 18.33
N TYR A 85 -0.66 11.84 17.10
CA TYR A 85 -0.83 10.42 16.75
C TYR A 85 0.40 9.56 17.10
N GLU A 86 1.61 10.11 17.01
CA GLU A 86 2.85 9.40 17.32
C GLU A 86 2.94 9.07 18.82
N GLU A 87 2.64 10.03 19.70
CA GLU A 87 2.63 9.80 21.14
C GLU A 87 1.57 8.76 21.54
N ILE A 88 0.40 8.81 20.90
CA ILE A 88 -0.69 7.84 21.13
C ILE A 88 -0.28 6.43 20.70
N ALA A 89 0.33 6.28 19.51
CA ALA A 89 0.82 5.00 19.02
C ALA A 89 1.93 4.44 19.92
N MET A 90 2.88 5.28 20.33
CA MET A 90 3.99 4.87 21.21
C MET A 90 3.51 4.45 22.60
N ALA A 91 2.51 5.15 23.16
CA ALA A 91 1.89 4.74 24.41
C ALA A 91 1.23 3.36 24.29
N TYR A 92 0.60 3.06 23.15
CA TYR A 92 0.03 1.74 22.88
C TYR A 92 1.11 0.65 22.80
N PHE A 93 2.18 0.86 22.04
CA PHE A 93 3.28 -0.12 21.93
C PHE A 93 4.00 -0.38 23.27
N ARG A 94 4.04 0.60 24.17
CA ARG A 94 4.60 0.44 25.52
C ARG A 94 3.64 -0.22 26.51
N GLY A 95 2.39 -0.50 26.11
CA GLY A 95 1.35 -1.00 27.01
C GLY A 95 0.85 0.05 28.01
N GLU A 96 1.17 1.33 27.79
CA GLU A 96 0.71 2.46 28.61
C GLU A 96 -0.71 2.90 28.22
N ARG A 97 -1.19 2.44 27.06
CA ARG A 97 -2.53 2.69 26.51
C ARG A 97 -3.08 1.43 25.87
N ASP A 98 -4.35 1.13 26.13
CA ASP A 98 -5.05 -0.03 25.57
C ASP A 98 -6.51 0.35 25.24
N ASP A 99 -6.66 1.37 24.41
CA ASP A 99 -7.96 1.77 23.88
C ASP A 99 -7.95 1.76 22.35
N ARG A 100 -9.15 1.83 21.78
CA ARG A 100 -9.34 1.81 20.32
C ARG A 100 -8.52 2.88 19.60
N LEU A 101 -8.37 4.06 20.20
CA LEU A 101 -7.59 5.13 19.58
C LEU A 101 -6.11 4.77 19.50
N GLY A 102 -5.56 4.21 20.59
CA GLY A 102 -4.21 3.66 20.64
C GLY A 102 -4.01 2.55 19.61
N GLU A 103 -4.94 1.60 19.53
CA GLU A 103 -4.88 0.47 18.60
C GLU A 103 -4.86 0.93 17.13
N LEU A 104 -5.74 1.86 16.75
CA LEU A 104 -5.80 2.39 15.38
C LEU A 104 -4.57 3.25 15.05
N ALA A 105 -4.11 4.07 16.00
CA ALA A 105 -2.90 4.86 15.82
C ALA A 105 -1.68 3.96 15.63
N ALA A 106 -1.52 2.94 16.46
CA ALA A 106 -0.46 1.94 16.35
C ALA A 106 -0.50 1.22 14.99
N TYR A 107 -1.69 0.81 14.53
CA TYR A 107 -1.84 0.11 13.25
C TYR A 107 -1.34 0.94 12.05
N TYR A 108 -1.80 2.18 11.91
CA TYR A 108 -1.34 3.03 10.80
C TYR A 108 0.08 3.55 10.99
N PHE A 109 0.53 3.75 12.23
CA PHE A 109 1.89 4.19 12.52
C PHE A 109 2.92 3.10 12.20
N GLU A 110 2.65 1.84 12.56
CA GLU A 110 3.48 0.70 12.15
C GLU A 110 3.56 0.62 10.63
N GLY A 111 2.42 0.72 9.94
CA GLY A 111 2.39 0.72 8.48
C GLY A 111 3.21 1.84 7.84
N LEU A 112 3.09 3.07 8.36
CA LEU A 112 3.88 4.22 7.91
C LEU A 112 5.39 3.98 8.11
N TRP A 113 5.78 3.50 9.28
CA TRP A 113 7.17 3.20 9.60
C TRP A 113 7.76 2.17 8.64
N ARG A 114 7.02 1.10 8.34
CA ARG A 114 7.44 0.06 7.39
C ARG A 114 7.56 0.57 5.94
N ILE A 115 6.63 1.42 5.48
CA ILE A 115 6.73 2.06 4.17
C ILE A 115 8.02 2.88 4.07
N GLN A 116 8.35 3.63 5.11
CA GLN A 116 9.59 4.41 5.15
C GLN A 116 10.84 3.53 5.15
N GLN A 117 10.81 2.39 5.86
CA GLN A 117 11.91 1.42 5.83
C GLN A 117 12.11 0.77 4.45
N ARG A 118 11.02 0.49 3.72
CA ARG A 118 11.03 -0.14 2.39
C ARG A 118 11.85 0.63 1.36
N ALA A 119 12.04 1.94 1.51
CA ALA A 119 12.96 2.71 0.65
C ALA A 119 14.40 2.13 0.67
N THR A 120 14.80 1.56 1.81
CA THR A 120 16.18 1.12 2.06
C THR A 120 16.35 -0.39 2.20
N ILE A 121 15.27 -1.14 2.42
CA ILE A 121 15.30 -2.60 2.63
C ILE A 121 14.97 -3.34 1.33
N THR A 122 15.89 -4.20 0.88
CA THR A 122 15.64 -5.21 -0.16
C THR A 122 14.81 -6.36 0.41
N ASP A 123 14.00 -7.01 -0.42
CA ASP A 123 13.26 -8.24 -0.07
C ASP A 123 12.15 -8.04 0.98
N MET A 124 11.53 -6.85 0.99
CA MET A 124 10.25 -6.58 1.65
C MET A 124 9.23 -6.09 0.63
N MET A 125 8.08 -6.76 0.60
CA MET A 125 6.95 -6.40 -0.26
C MET A 125 5.83 -5.79 0.57
N PHE A 126 5.34 -4.64 0.14
CA PHE A 126 4.13 -4.01 0.68
C PHE A 126 2.95 -4.46 -0.17
N SER A 127 1.92 -5.06 0.45
CA SER A 127 0.75 -5.57 -0.28
C SER A 127 -0.58 -5.24 0.43
N PRO A 128 -1.05 -3.99 0.36
CA PRO A 128 -2.31 -3.63 0.98
C PRO A 128 -3.50 -4.23 0.23
N VAL A 129 -4.58 -4.51 0.97
CA VAL A 129 -5.90 -4.89 0.45
C VAL A 129 -6.90 -3.83 0.90
N ILE A 130 -7.61 -3.24 -0.06
CA ILE A 130 -8.63 -2.22 0.19
C ILE A 130 -9.94 -2.71 -0.40
N LEU A 131 -10.98 -2.80 0.42
CA LEU A 131 -12.31 -3.29 0.01
C LEU A 131 -13.37 -2.31 0.47
N ARG A 132 -14.31 -1.99 -0.41
CA ARG A 132 -15.47 -1.15 -0.16
C ARG A 132 -16.71 -2.01 0.04
N TYR A 133 -17.50 -1.66 1.05
CA TYR A 133 -18.80 -2.23 1.38
C TYR A 133 -19.85 -1.12 1.35
N PRO A 134 -21.16 -1.44 1.42
CA PRO A 134 -22.22 -0.44 1.28
C PRO A 134 -22.15 0.70 2.30
N ASP A 135 -21.70 0.44 3.52
CA ASP A 135 -21.68 1.37 4.65
C ASP A 135 -20.28 1.63 5.23
N SER A 136 -19.24 1.04 4.64
CA SER A 136 -17.89 1.06 5.21
C SER A 136 -16.85 0.62 4.18
N PHE A 137 -15.57 0.74 4.53
CA PHE A 137 -14.48 0.12 3.78
C PHE A 137 -13.44 -0.44 4.73
N THR A 138 -12.66 -1.41 4.27
CA THR A 138 -11.57 -2.02 5.04
C THR A 138 -10.23 -1.74 4.39
N VAL A 139 -9.22 -1.44 5.21
CA VAL A 139 -7.80 -1.37 4.78
C VAL A 139 -7.02 -2.39 5.58
N ASN A 140 -6.53 -3.43 4.90
CA ASN A 140 -5.61 -4.42 5.45
C ASN A 140 -4.19 -4.11 4.93
N ILE A 141 -3.32 -3.70 5.84
CA ILE A 141 -1.91 -3.42 5.56
C ILE A 141 -1.15 -4.72 5.75
N ARG A 142 -0.38 -5.13 4.74
CA ARG A 142 0.45 -6.33 4.81
C ARG A 142 1.86 -6.02 4.36
N PHE A 143 2.83 -6.54 5.12
CA PHE A 143 4.20 -6.65 4.68
C PHE A 143 4.57 -8.11 4.63
N THR A 144 5.28 -8.52 3.59
CA THR A 144 5.67 -9.90 3.40
C THR A 144 7.14 -9.95 3.00
N PRO A 145 7.92 -10.94 3.45
CA PRO A 145 9.26 -11.14 2.97
C PRO A 145 9.19 -11.54 1.49
N GLY A 146 10.30 -11.28 0.81
CA GLY A 146 10.37 -11.34 -0.63
C GLY A 146 9.96 -10.02 -1.27
N TYR A 147 10.01 -9.99 -2.59
CA TYR A 147 9.90 -8.77 -3.36
C TYR A 147 8.88 -8.90 -4.50
N THR A 148 8.13 -10.00 -4.60
CA THR A 148 7.29 -10.29 -5.77
C THR A 148 6.15 -11.25 -5.44
N THR A 149 5.08 -11.16 -6.23
CA THR A 149 3.96 -12.10 -6.30
C THR A 149 4.11 -13.05 -7.49
N THR A 150 3.16 -13.97 -7.68
CA THR A 150 3.04 -14.78 -8.91
C THR A 150 2.69 -13.95 -10.14
N GLU A 151 1.93 -12.86 -9.95
CA GLU A 151 1.40 -12.00 -11.04
C GLU A 151 2.13 -10.66 -11.18
N SER A 152 3.29 -10.50 -10.54
CA SER A 152 4.06 -9.25 -10.61
C SER A 152 4.66 -9.04 -11.99
N ILE A 153 4.59 -7.79 -12.46
CA ILE A 153 5.49 -7.31 -13.50
C ILE A 153 6.86 -6.97 -12.90
N TYR A 154 7.90 -7.10 -13.71
CA TYR A 154 9.29 -6.84 -13.32
C TYR A 154 9.87 -5.71 -14.17
N TYR A 155 10.65 -4.85 -13.53
CA TYR A 155 11.39 -3.80 -14.22
C TYR A 155 12.66 -3.47 -13.45
N GLU A 156 13.73 -3.13 -14.15
CA GLU A 156 15.06 -2.98 -13.56
C GLU A 156 15.54 -1.53 -13.53
N SER A 157 16.34 -1.20 -12.51
CA SER A 157 17.04 0.08 -12.38
C SER A 157 18.54 -0.12 -12.57
N PRO A 158 19.12 0.41 -13.66
CA PRO A 158 20.55 0.39 -13.87
C PRO A 158 21.34 1.02 -12.72
N GLU A 159 20.78 2.07 -12.11
CA GLU A 159 21.37 2.81 -10.99
C GLU A 159 21.52 1.97 -9.71
N HIS A 160 20.75 0.89 -9.60
CA HIS A 160 20.81 -0.05 -8.48
C HIS A 160 21.63 -1.30 -8.79
N CYS A 161 22.24 -1.38 -9.99
CA CYS A 161 23.15 -2.47 -10.32
C CYS A 161 24.47 -2.28 -9.57
N THR A 162 24.85 -3.28 -8.77
CA THR A 162 26.11 -3.28 -8.02
C THR A 162 27.24 -3.99 -8.76
N GLU A 163 26.94 -4.56 -9.94
CA GLU A 163 27.92 -5.29 -10.74
C GLU A 163 28.68 -4.34 -11.68
N GLU A 164 30.00 -4.50 -11.75
CA GLU A 164 30.82 -3.83 -12.75
C GLU A 164 30.66 -4.56 -14.09
N LEU A 165 29.77 -4.04 -14.94
CA LEU A 165 29.56 -4.56 -16.29
C LEU A 165 30.59 -3.95 -17.25
N ALA A 166 31.11 -4.74 -18.18
CA ALA A 166 31.91 -4.19 -19.28
C ALA A 166 31.03 -3.29 -20.17
N ASP A 167 31.60 -2.26 -20.78
CA ASP A 167 30.89 -1.18 -21.48
C ASP A 167 29.81 -1.66 -22.47
N GLU A 168 30.10 -2.72 -23.23
CA GLU A 168 29.14 -3.33 -24.17
C GLU A 168 27.92 -3.93 -23.44
N TYR A 169 28.15 -4.68 -22.36
CA TYR A 169 27.07 -5.25 -21.54
C TYR A 169 26.33 -4.18 -20.74
N ALA A 170 27.00 -3.13 -20.29
CA ALA A 170 26.38 -2.01 -19.58
C ALA A 170 25.37 -1.27 -20.47
N THR A 171 25.72 -1.09 -21.76
CA THR A 171 24.83 -0.45 -22.74
C THR A 171 23.59 -1.31 -22.99
N THR A 172 23.77 -2.61 -23.27
CA THR A 172 22.63 -3.52 -23.47
C THR A 172 21.73 -3.61 -22.25
N TYR A 173 22.31 -3.76 -21.05
CA TYR A 173 21.55 -3.83 -19.80
C TYR A 173 20.75 -2.55 -19.55
N TYR A 174 21.31 -1.37 -19.86
CA TYR A 174 20.60 -0.10 -19.77
C TYR A 174 19.40 -0.04 -20.73
N GLU A 175 19.57 -0.47 -21.99
CA GLU A 175 18.50 -0.51 -22.99
C GLU A 175 17.39 -1.50 -22.62
N GLU A 176 17.74 -2.70 -22.14
CA GLU A 176 16.77 -3.71 -21.66
C GLU A 176 16.02 -3.22 -20.41
N SER A 177 16.73 -2.57 -19.49
CA SER A 177 16.11 -1.94 -18.31
C SER A 177 15.09 -0.90 -18.73
N ARG A 178 15.43 0.00 -19.66
CA ARG A 178 14.50 0.99 -20.22
C ARG A 178 13.28 0.35 -20.87
N TYR A 179 13.48 -0.73 -21.63
CA TYR A 179 12.37 -1.45 -22.24
C TYR A 179 11.42 -2.02 -21.17
N SER A 180 11.96 -2.67 -20.13
CA SER A 180 11.15 -3.19 -19.01
C SER A 180 10.40 -2.09 -18.25
N GLN A 181 11.02 -0.92 -18.06
CA GLN A 181 10.40 0.24 -17.42
C GLN A 181 9.23 0.80 -18.26
N GLN A 182 9.35 0.80 -19.59
CA GLN A 182 8.25 1.20 -20.48
C GLN A 182 7.07 0.23 -20.42
N GLN A 183 7.34 -1.09 -20.34
CA GLN A 183 6.28 -2.08 -20.13
C GLN A 183 5.61 -1.87 -18.77
N ALA A 184 6.40 -1.62 -17.72
CA ALA A 184 5.88 -1.30 -16.40
C ALA A 184 5.04 -0.02 -16.40
N ALA A 185 5.44 1.02 -17.13
CA ALA A 185 4.66 2.23 -17.28
C ALA A 185 3.28 1.96 -17.92
N ALA A 186 3.21 1.10 -18.94
CA ALA A 186 1.92 0.73 -19.53
C ALA A 186 1.01 0.03 -18.50
N TYR A 187 1.56 -0.96 -17.79
CA TYR A 187 0.83 -1.68 -16.74
C TYR A 187 0.32 -0.76 -15.62
N LEU A 188 1.14 0.17 -15.14
CA LEU A 188 0.77 1.08 -14.05
C LEU A 188 -0.35 2.06 -14.44
N ARG A 189 -0.45 2.44 -15.73
CA ARG A 189 -1.60 3.22 -16.23
C ARG A 189 -2.89 2.42 -16.18
N GLU A 190 -2.84 1.15 -16.58
CA GLU A 190 -3.99 0.24 -16.50
C GLU A 190 -4.38 -0.03 -15.03
N ALA A 191 -3.39 -0.16 -14.15
CA ALA A 191 -3.62 -0.28 -12.71
C ALA A 191 -4.29 0.96 -12.11
N ALA A 192 -3.87 2.17 -12.50
CA ALA A 192 -4.52 3.42 -12.11
C ALA A 192 -5.99 3.47 -12.57
N GLN A 193 -6.24 3.04 -13.82
CA GLN A 193 -7.60 2.95 -14.36
C GLN A 193 -8.45 1.94 -13.57
N THR A 194 -7.90 0.79 -13.22
CA THR A 194 -8.57 -0.23 -12.39
C THR A 194 -9.00 0.35 -11.05
N ILE A 195 -8.16 1.14 -10.38
CA ILE A 195 -8.52 1.82 -9.12
C ILE A 195 -9.71 2.75 -9.34
N ARG A 196 -9.72 3.54 -10.42
CA ARG A 196 -10.81 4.49 -10.73
C ARG A 196 -12.14 3.78 -10.96
N GLU A 197 -12.10 2.62 -11.61
CA GLU A 197 -13.28 1.78 -11.86
C GLU A 197 -13.80 1.10 -10.59
N GLN A 198 -12.90 0.65 -9.71
CA GLN A 198 -13.28 -0.01 -8.44
C GLN A 198 -13.79 0.97 -7.39
N PHE A 199 -13.43 2.25 -7.48
CA PHE A 199 -13.83 3.29 -6.54
C PHE A 199 -14.37 4.53 -7.26
N PRO A 200 -15.50 4.40 -7.98
CA PRO A 200 -16.02 5.47 -8.83
C PRO A 200 -16.57 6.64 -8.01
N ASP A 201 -16.71 7.81 -8.64
CA ASP A 201 -17.20 9.02 -7.97
C ASP A 201 -18.64 8.79 -7.45
N PRO A 202 -18.89 8.96 -6.13
CA PRO A 202 -20.23 8.84 -5.57
C PRO A 202 -21.21 9.91 -6.07
N ASP A 203 -20.72 10.97 -6.71
CA ASP A 203 -21.54 12.01 -7.29
C ASP A 203 -22.10 11.67 -8.67
N ASP A 204 -21.33 10.92 -9.46
CA ASP A 204 -21.68 10.56 -10.83
C ASP A 204 -22.20 9.13 -10.97
N THR A 205 -21.99 8.27 -9.96
CA THR A 205 -22.32 6.84 -10.01
C THR A 205 -23.43 6.48 -9.03
N SER A 206 -24.38 5.63 -9.46
CA SER A 206 -25.47 5.19 -8.59
C SER A 206 -24.98 4.34 -7.42
N PHE A 207 -25.76 4.27 -6.33
CA PHE A 207 -25.32 3.53 -5.14
C PHE A 207 -25.18 2.03 -5.42
N ASP A 208 -26.10 1.46 -6.20
CA ASP A 208 -26.08 0.04 -6.53
C ASP A 208 -24.85 -0.36 -7.34
N GLU A 209 -24.33 0.53 -8.18
CA GLU A 209 -23.12 0.29 -8.97
C GLU A 209 -21.84 0.46 -8.15
N ARG A 210 -21.80 1.44 -7.23
CA ARG A 210 -20.57 1.75 -6.46
C ARG A 210 -20.46 1.10 -5.09
N LYS A 211 -21.51 0.45 -4.58
CA LYS A 211 -21.56 -0.05 -3.18
C LYS A 211 -20.53 -1.14 -2.86
N TYR A 212 -19.95 -1.77 -3.87
CA TYR A 212 -18.85 -2.73 -3.74
C TYR A 212 -17.72 -2.34 -4.69
N GLY A 213 -16.51 -2.68 -4.28
CA GLY A 213 -15.31 -2.51 -5.08
C GLY A 213 -14.09 -2.86 -4.25
N GLY A 214 -12.99 -3.20 -4.89
CA GLY A 214 -11.83 -3.64 -4.14
C GLY A 214 -10.59 -3.76 -5.00
N ILE A 215 -9.44 -3.65 -4.33
CA ILE A 215 -8.14 -3.89 -4.94
C ILE A 215 -7.23 -4.63 -3.95
N VAL A 216 -6.33 -5.42 -4.51
CA VAL A 216 -5.05 -5.76 -3.88
C VAL A 216 -3.95 -5.12 -4.72
N SER A 217 -2.95 -4.54 -4.07
CA SER A 217 -1.71 -4.19 -4.74
C SER A 217 -0.54 -4.90 -4.08
N ALA A 218 0.58 -5.00 -4.79
CA ALA A 218 1.84 -5.41 -4.23
C ALA A 218 3.00 -4.71 -4.92
N GLY A 219 4.00 -4.33 -4.14
CA GLY A 219 5.24 -3.78 -4.68
C GLY A 219 6.42 -4.12 -3.79
N GLY A 220 7.53 -4.51 -4.43
CA GLY A 220 8.77 -4.88 -3.75
C GLY A 220 9.99 -4.54 -4.58
N ARG A 221 11.16 -4.79 -4.00
CA ARG A 221 12.46 -4.61 -4.65
C ARG A 221 13.43 -5.68 -4.20
N ARG A 222 14.23 -6.21 -5.13
CA ARG A 222 15.41 -7.01 -4.85
C ARG A 222 16.59 -6.57 -5.71
N GLY A 223 17.60 -5.99 -5.08
CA GLY A 223 18.73 -5.40 -5.81
C GLY A 223 18.28 -4.32 -6.80
N SER A 224 18.58 -4.51 -8.08
CA SER A 224 18.14 -3.67 -9.20
C SER A 224 16.70 -3.94 -9.68
N VAL A 225 16.11 -5.07 -9.27
CA VAL A 225 14.80 -5.50 -9.77
C VAL A 225 13.69 -4.96 -8.90
N PHE A 226 12.76 -4.24 -9.51
CA PHE A 226 11.54 -3.74 -8.91
C PHE A 226 10.34 -4.52 -9.43
N THR A 227 9.29 -4.57 -8.63
CA THR A 227 8.05 -5.24 -9.00
C THR A 227 6.84 -4.39 -8.68
N SER A 228 5.78 -4.62 -9.43
CA SER A 228 4.47 -4.05 -9.16
C SER A 228 3.38 -5.04 -9.58
N MET A 229 2.30 -5.05 -8.83
CA MET A 229 1.09 -5.81 -9.12
C MET A 229 -0.10 -5.05 -8.56
N LEU A 230 -1.20 -5.04 -9.31
CA LEU A 230 -2.51 -4.61 -8.86
C LEU A 230 -3.57 -5.49 -9.51
N GLU A 231 -4.52 -5.96 -8.71
CA GLU A 231 -5.68 -6.71 -9.18
C GLU A 231 -6.96 -6.17 -8.54
N PRO A 232 -8.07 -6.12 -9.30
CA PRO A 232 -9.38 -5.85 -8.73
C PRO A 232 -9.83 -7.01 -7.83
N LEU A 233 -10.62 -6.70 -6.82
CA LEU A 233 -11.20 -7.67 -5.90
C LEU A 233 -12.68 -7.40 -5.71
N GLU A 234 -13.46 -8.48 -5.68
CA GLU A 234 -14.86 -8.45 -5.24
C GLU A 234 -14.94 -8.73 -3.73
N PRO A 235 -15.48 -7.80 -2.93
CA PRO A 235 -15.71 -8.02 -1.50
C PRO A 235 -16.86 -9.01 -1.25
N ASP A 236 -16.75 -9.85 -0.23
CA ASP A 236 -17.83 -10.71 0.25
C ASP A 236 -18.97 -9.85 0.83
N PRO A 237 -20.17 -9.82 0.21
CA PRO A 237 -21.28 -9.00 0.66
C PRO A 237 -21.80 -9.41 2.05
N ASN A 238 -21.46 -10.61 2.53
CA ASN A 238 -21.87 -11.11 3.83
C ASN A 238 -20.80 -10.94 4.92
N ARG A 239 -19.69 -10.24 4.63
CA ARG A 239 -18.59 -10.06 5.59
C ARG A 239 -19.04 -9.38 6.88
N PHE A 240 -19.96 -8.43 6.79
CA PHE A 240 -20.46 -7.67 7.93
C PHE A 240 -21.99 -7.72 7.97
N SER A 241 -22.53 -8.19 9.10
CA SER A 241 -23.97 -8.22 9.37
C SER A 241 -24.48 -6.98 10.10
N GLU A 242 -23.57 -6.20 10.68
CA GLU A 242 -23.88 -5.00 11.46
C GLU A 242 -23.13 -3.80 10.91
N PRO A 243 -23.75 -2.60 10.94
CA PRO A 243 -23.07 -1.37 10.59
C PRO A 243 -21.96 -1.06 11.57
N VAL A 244 -21.11 -0.11 11.20
CA VAL A 244 -20.04 0.41 12.04
C VAL A 244 -20.21 1.92 12.12
N ASP A 245 -20.10 2.48 13.33
CA ASP A 245 -20.26 3.92 13.54
C ASP A 245 -18.92 4.64 13.67
N GLU A 246 -17.86 3.91 14.03
CA GLU A 246 -16.54 4.46 14.31
C GLU A 246 -15.46 3.53 13.75
N PRO A 247 -14.33 4.05 13.24
CA PRO A 247 -13.23 3.21 12.77
C PRO A 247 -12.84 2.18 13.82
N THR A 248 -12.66 0.92 13.42
CA THR A 248 -12.37 -0.16 14.35
C THR A 248 -11.46 -1.21 13.72
N LEU A 249 -10.67 -1.88 14.55
CA LEU A 249 -9.85 -3.00 14.10
C LEU A 249 -10.71 -4.27 14.01
N VAL A 250 -10.63 -4.95 12.89
CA VAL A 250 -11.33 -6.22 12.62
C VAL A 250 -10.32 -7.26 12.14
N GLU A 251 -10.70 -8.53 12.16
CA GLU A 251 -9.90 -9.56 11.48
C GLU A 251 -9.84 -9.32 9.97
N ALA A 252 -8.72 -9.68 9.36
CA ALA A 252 -8.57 -9.69 7.91
C ALA A 252 -9.67 -10.52 7.24
N GLY A 253 -10.23 -9.97 6.15
CA GLY A 253 -11.31 -10.59 5.39
C GLY A 253 -10.88 -11.85 4.62
N PRO A 254 -11.85 -12.62 4.09
CA PRO A 254 -11.57 -13.80 3.28
C PRO A 254 -10.75 -13.48 2.02
N GLU A 255 -10.90 -12.30 1.42
CA GLU A 255 -10.15 -11.85 0.25
C GLU A 255 -8.67 -11.65 0.57
N ALA A 256 -8.36 -11.12 1.77
CA ALA A 256 -6.98 -10.98 2.23
C ALA A 256 -6.32 -12.36 2.38
N LYS A 257 -7.02 -13.33 2.98
CA LYS A 257 -6.53 -14.72 3.11
C LYS A 257 -6.45 -15.43 1.75
N ARG A 258 -7.37 -15.14 0.83
CA ARG A 258 -7.37 -15.70 -0.53
C ARG A 258 -6.15 -15.21 -1.30
N THR A 259 -5.98 -13.89 -1.39
CA THR A 259 -4.85 -13.27 -2.10
C THR A 259 -3.51 -13.61 -1.47
N GLU A 260 -3.44 -13.78 -0.15
CA GLU A 260 -2.24 -14.32 0.52
C GLU A 260 -1.86 -15.69 -0.02
N ARG A 261 -2.82 -16.61 -0.17
CA ARG A 261 -2.54 -17.97 -0.68
C ARG A 261 -2.30 -18.04 -2.18
N GLU A 262 -2.96 -17.17 -2.95
CA GLU A 262 -2.93 -17.21 -4.42
C GLU A 262 -1.75 -16.43 -5.00
N LEU A 263 -1.44 -15.27 -4.43
CA LEU A 263 -0.48 -14.31 -5.00
C LEU A 263 0.89 -14.37 -4.32
N LEU A 264 0.93 -14.67 -3.02
CA LEU A 264 2.21 -14.72 -2.32
C LEU A 264 2.87 -16.07 -2.53
N ARG A 265 4.18 -16.06 -2.72
CA ARG A 265 4.96 -17.30 -2.83
C ARG A 265 5.02 -17.97 -1.46
N ASN A 266 5.07 -19.32 -1.44
CA ASN A 266 4.92 -20.14 -0.22
C ASN A 266 5.94 -19.85 0.90
N ASP A 267 7.00 -19.10 0.63
CA ASP A 267 8.02 -18.63 1.57
C ASP A 267 7.73 -17.25 2.20
N ALA A 268 6.65 -16.59 1.76
CA ALA A 268 6.23 -15.28 2.26
C ALA A 268 5.52 -15.40 3.62
N ILE A 269 6.23 -15.17 4.73
CA ILE A 269 5.61 -15.00 6.06
C ILE A 269 4.92 -13.62 6.11
N VAL A 270 3.60 -13.52 6.12
CA VAL A 270 2.95 -12.22 6.35
C VAL A 270 3.34 -11.71 7.74
N LEU A 271 4.03 -10.57 7.77
CA LEU A 271 4.48 -9.87 8.97
C LEU A 271 3.37 -8.98 9.50
#